data_AF-A0A5C7IAK9-F1
#
_entry.id   AF-A0A5C7IAK9-F1
#
_cell.length_a   1.000
_cell.length_b   1.000
_cell.length_c   1.000
_cell.angle_alpha   90.00
_cell.angle_beta   90.00
_cell.angle_gamma   90.00
#
_symmetry.space_group_name_H-M   'P 1'
#
loop_
_entity.id
_entity.type
_entity.pdbx_description
1 polymer ?
#
loop_
_entity_poly.entity_id
_entity_poly.type
_entity_poly.pdbx_seq_one_letter_code
_entity_poly.pdbx_strand_id
1 'polypeptide(L)'
;MVSADYRLQAQALGDCDGWLDTCAVDFNIMFVLGDSSGANITHHLAVKLQAGSAALMAPVRVRGYVLLAPFFGGVVRTRSEKGPSEAVLSLEILDRFWRLSLPADETRDHPIAKSFGLMSLRLGAQ
;
A
#
# COMPACT_ATOMS: atom_id res chain seq x y z
N MET A 1 -2.23 -10.26 -7.78
CA MET A 1 -2.90 -9.38 -6.78
C MET A 1 -3.59 -10.27 -5.75
N VAL A 2 -2.97 -10.50 -4.60
CA VAL A 2 -3.60 -11.29 -3.52
C VAL A 2 -4.49 -10.35 -2.71
N SER A 3 -5.75 -10.72 -2.56
CA SER A 3 -6.79 -9.94 -1.89
C SER A 3 -6.53 -9.83 -0.37
N ALA A 4 -6.61 -8.58 0.09
CA ALA A 4 -6.53 -8.03 1.43
C ALA A 4 -6.70 -8.99 2.63
N ASP A 5 -5.64 -9.05 3.44
CA ASP A 5 -5.48 -9.45 4.85
C ASP A 5 -6.24 -10.66 5.40
N TYR A 6 -7.58 -10.67 5.38
CA TYR A 6 -8.38 -11.76 5.99
C TYR A 6 -8.27 -13.09 5.25
N ARG A 7 -8.11 -13.06 3.92
CA ARG A 7 -7.96 -14.30 3.14
C ARG A 7 -6.59 -14.94 3.33
N LEU A 8 -5.54 -14.14 3.52
CA LEU A 8 -4.18 -14.63 3.75
C LEU A 8 -4.05 -15.35 5.09
N GLN A 9 -4.61 -14.78 6.15
CA GLN A 9 -4.63 -15.44 7.45
C GLN A 9 -5.44 -16.75 7.41
N ALA A 10 -6.61 -16.75 6.78
CA ALA A 10 -7.42 -17.95 6.63
C ALA A 10 -6.71 -19.03 5.79
N GLN A 11 -6.00 -18.64 4.73
CA GLN A 11 -5.18 -19.56 3.94
C GLN A 11 -4.01 -20.12 4.74
N ALA A 12 -3.35 -19.30 5.55
CA ALA A 12 -2.25 -19.77 6.39
C ALA A 12 -2.68 -20.77 7.47
N LEU A 13 -3.99 -20.87 7.75
CA LEU A 13 -4.60 -21.83 8.65
C LEU A 13 -5.32 -22.99 7.92
N GLY A 14 -5.34 -22.97 6.59
CA GLY A 14 -6.10 -23.91 5.76
C GLY A 14 -5.27 -25.08 5.21
N ASP A 15 -5.97 -26.09 4.70
CA ASP A 15 -5.37 -27.28 4.09
C ASP A 15 -4.65 -26.97 2.76
N CYS A 16 -3.74 -27.87 2.39
CA CYS A 16 -2.77 -27.68 1.29
C CYS A 16 -3.34 -27.83 -0.13
N ASP A 17 -4.67 -27.86 -0.28
CA ASP A 17 -5.35 -28.09 -1.57
C ASP A 17 -5.87 -26.79 -2.21
N GLY A 18 -5.27 -25.64 -1.87
CA GLY A 18 -5.64 -24.32 -2.37
C GLY A 18 -4.83 -23.84 -3.58
N TRP A 19 -5.18 -22.66 -4.11
CA TRP A 19 -4.37 -21.95 -5.13
C TRP A 19 -2.97 -21.54 -4.62
N LEU A 20 -2.81 -21.51 -3.30
CA LEU A 20 -1.57 -21.30 -2.58
C LEU A 20 -1.25 -22.61 -1.86
N ASP A 21 -0.10 -23.21 -2.16
CA ASP A 21 0.36 -24.41 -1.46
C ASP A 21 0.79 -24.03 -0.03
N THR A 22 -0.14 -24.15 0.91
CA THR A 22 0.07 -23.75 2.31
C THR A 22 1.10 -24.64 3.01
N CYS A 23 1.39 -25.83 2.46
CA CYS A 23 2.44 -26.72 2.95
C CYS A 23 3.84 -26.27 2.52
N ALA A 24 3.97 -25.57 1.40
CA ALA A 24 5.25 -25.09 0.88
C ALA A 24 5.59 -23.63 1.26
N VAL A 25 4.63 -22.87 1.77
CA VAL A 25 4.80 -21.44 2.09
C VAL A 25 5.19 -21.25 3.56
N ASP A 26 6.33 -20.59 3.79
CA ASP A 26 6.69 -20.09 5.13
C ASP A 26 6.03 -18.73 5.40
N PHE A 27 4.90 -18.76 6.09
CA PHE A 27 4.15 -17.56 6.48
C PHE A 27 4.90 -16.66 7.48
N ASN A 28 6.04 -17.09 8.04
CA ASN A 28 6.88 -16.22 8.88
C ASN A 28 7.76 -15.25 8.07
N ILE A 29 7.87 -15.44 6.75
CA ILE A 29 8.73 -14.68 5.84
C ILE A 29 7.91 -14.16 4.67
N MET A 30 6.91 -13.32 4.99
CA MET A 30 6.07 -12.71 3.97
C MET A 30 6.54 -11.31 3.61
N PHE A 31 6.42 -10.95 2.33
CA PHE A 31 6.64 -9.60 1.83
C PHE A 31 5.39 -9.11 1.13
N VAL A 32 5.08 -7.83 1.29
CA VAL A 32 3.99 -7.17 0.57
C VAL A 32 4.54 -6.24 -0.49
N LEU A 33 4.00 -6.31 -1.69
CA LEU A 33 4.45 -5.53 -2.83
C LEU A 33 3.27 -4.82 -3.47
N GLY A 34 3.51 -3.62 -3.98
CA GLY A 34 2.55 -2.89 -4.79
C GLY A 34 3.26 -2.01 -5.81
N ASP A 35 2.58 -1.76 -6.92
CA ASP A 35 2.98 -0.82 -7.97
C ASP A 35 1.99 0.36 -8.04
N SER A 36 2.45 1.57 -8.37
CA SER A 36 1.58 2.73 -8.57
C SER A 36 0.64 2.97 -7.38
N SER A 37 -0.68 2.96 -7.58
CA SER A 37 -1.69 3.05 -6.52
C SER A 37 -1.65 1.86 -5.55
N GLY A 38 -1.29 0.68 -6.03
CA GLY A 38 -1.03 -0.49 -5.21
C GLY A 38 0.11 -0.26 -4.22
N ALA A 39 1.17 0.43 -4.61
CA ALA A 39 2.27 0.77 -3.71
C ALA A 39 1.84 1.76 -2.60
N ASN A 40 0.91 2.67 -2.90
CA ASN A 40 0.31 3.53 -1.88
C ASN A 40 -0.45 2.69 -0.84
N ILE A 41 -1.25 1.72 -1.29
CA ILE A 41 -1.96 0.78 -0.42
C ILE A 41 -0.97 -0.06 0.40
N THR A 42 0.07 -0.60 -0.23
CA THR A 42 1.12 -1.39 0.43
C THR A 42 1.81 -0.59 1.53
N HIS A 43 2.09 0.70 1.30
CA HIS A 43 2.66 1.57 2.33
C HIS A 43 1.73 1.71 3.54
N HIS A 44 0.43 2.00 3.32
CA HIS A 44 -0.54 2.11 4.40
C HIS A 44 -0.72 0.79 5.16
N LEU A 45 -0.71 -0.35 4.45
CA LEU A 45 -0.73 -1.67 5.07
C LEU A 45 0.50 -1.89 5.96
N ALA A 46 1.70 -1.60 5.46
CA ALA A 46 2.94 -1.75 6.22
C ALA A 46 2.91 -0.90 7.50
N VAL A 47 2.47 0.35 7.41
CA VAL A 47 2.32 1.25 8.55
C VAL A 47 1.36 0.68 9.60
N LYS A 48 0.21 0.16 9.18
CA LYS A 48 -0.76 -0.48 10.08
C LYS A 48 -0.21 -1.75 10.74
N LEU A 49 0.50 -2.58 10.00
CA LEU A 49 1.12 -3.80 10.53
C LEU A 49 2.21 -3.46 11.56
N GLN A 50 3.01 -2.43 11.33
CA GLN A 50 4.01 -1.95 12.29
C GLN A 50 3.36 -1.36 13.55
N ALA A 51 2.23 -0.65 13.43
CA ALA A 51 1.54 0.00 14.54
C ALA A 51 0.82 -0.96 15.52
N GLY A 52 1.03 -2.26 15.41
CA GLY A 52 0.54 -3.27 16.37
C GLY A 52 -0.51 -4.24 15.84
N SER A 53 -0.96 -4.08 14.59
CA SER A 53 -1.89 -5.04 13.97
C SER A 53 -1.24 -6.38 13.60
N ALA A 54 0.08 -6.55 13.78
CA ALA A 54 0.78 -7.80 13.49
C ALA A 54 0.24 -8.99 14.30
N ALA A 55 -0.23 -8.78 15.53
CA ALA A 55 -0.83 -9.85 16.34
C ALA A 55 -2.16 -10.37 15.75
N LEU A 56 -2.90 -9.50 15.04
CA LEU A 56 -4.14 -9.88 14.36
C LEU A 56 -3.91 -10.75 13.13
N MET A 57 -2.67 -10.80 12.61
CA MET A 57 -2.34 -11.51 11.36
C MET A 57 -1.68 -12.87 11.59
N ALA A 58 -1.43 -13.29 12.83
CA ALA A 58 -0.84 -14.59 13.12
C ALA A 58 -1.62 -15.74 12.43
N PRO A 59 -0.95 -16.70 11.77
CA PRO A 59 0.50 -16.96 11.78
C PRO A 59 1.32 -16.15 10.76
N VAL A 60 0.70 -15.26 9.98
CA VAL A 60 1.36 -14.48 8.92
C VAL A 60 2.21 -13.36 9.52
N ARG A 61 3.50 -13.36 9.19
CA ARG A 61 4.46 -12.30 9.57
C ARG A 61 5.05 -11.64 8.34
N VAL A 62 4.67 -10.38 8.13
CA VAL A 62 5.25 -9.52 7.11
C VAL A 62 6.60 -8.98 7.59
N ARG A 63 7.68 -9.32 6.87
CA ARG A 63 9.06 -8.93 7.17
C ARG A 63 9.50 -7.65 6.49
N GLY A 64 8.82 -7.28 5.42
CA GLY A 64 9.14 -6.08 4.66
C GLY A 64 8.14 -5.84 3.55
N TYR A 65 8.39 -4.76 2.82
CA TYR A 65 7.54 -4.36 1.71
C TYR A 65 8.37 -3.74 0.59
N VAL A 66 7.85 -3.84 -0.63
CA VAL A 66 8.49 -3.32 -1.85
C VAL A 66 7.50 -2.40 -2.57
N LEU A 67 7.92 -1.17 -2.82
CA LEU A 67 7.10 -0.14 -3.47
C LEU A 67 7.66 0.16 -4.85
N LEU A 68 6.89 -0.15 -5.89
CA LEU A 68 7.27 0.13 -7.27
C LEU A 68 6.54 1.38 -7.77
N ALA A 69 7.31 2.39 -8.20
CA ALA A 69 6.78 3.66 -8.71
C ALA A 69 5.57 4.20 -7.90
N PRO A 70 5.73 4.42 -6.58
CA PRO A 70 4.59 4.62 -5.72
C PRO A 70 3.81 5.88 -6.05
N PHE A 71 2.49 5.73 -6.16
CA PHE A 71 1.59 6.84 -6.41
C PHE A 71 1.23 7.53 -5.09
N PHE A 72 2.16 8.35 -4.60
CA PHE A 72 1.89 9.27 -3.50
C PHE A 72 1.36 10.59 -4.03
N GLY A 73 0.32 11.10 -3.37
CA GLY A 73 -0.26 12.40 -3.67
C GLY A 73 0.40 13.54 -2.89
N GLY A 74 -0.09 14.73 -3.18
CA GLY A 74 0.25 15.97 -2.49
C GLY A 74 -0.22 17.15 -3.33
N VAL A 75 -0.72 18.21 -2.69
CA VAL A 75 -1.10 19.43 -3.42
C VAL A 75 0.13 20.06 -4.06
N VAL A 76 1.23 20.10 -3.32
CA VAL A 76 2.53 20.57 -3.81
C VAL A 76 3.17 19.52 -4.70
N ARG A 77 3.43 19.88 -5.96
CA ARG A 77 4.09 19.01 -6.94
C ARG A 77 5.52 18.67 -6.53
N THR A 78 5.84 17.39 -6.62
CA THR A 78 7.20 16.84 -6.53
C THR A 78 8.06 17.28 -7.72
N ARG A 79 9.37 17.00 -7.66
CA ARG A 79 10.28 17.31 -8.77
C ARG A 79 9.95 16.50 -10.04
N SER A 80 9.54 15.25 -9.90
CA SER A 80 9.16 14.38 -11.03
C SER A 80 7.89 14.86 -11.75
N GLU A 81 7.00 15.56 -11.05
CA GLU A 81 5.77 16.11 -11.65
C GLU A 81 6.00 17.45 -12.39
N LYS A 82 7.17 18.07 -12.32
CA LYS A 82 7.42 19.38 -12.97
C LYS A 82 7.92 19.25 -14.42
N GLY A 83 7.97 18.04 -14.95
CA GLY A 83 8.42 17.73 -16.31
C GLY A 83 7.34 17.96 -17.38
N PRO A 84 7.65 17.63 -18.65
CA PRO A 84 6.65 17.62 -19.72
C PRO A 84 5.51 16.65 -19.39
N SER A 85 4.32 16.92 -19.93
CA SER A 85 3.18 16.02 -19.71
C SER A 85 3.43 14.65 -20.33
N GLU A 86 3.19 13.61 -19.53
CA GLU A 86 3.14 12.23 -20.01
C GLU A 86 1.89 12.00 -20.86
N ALA A 87 1.99 11.13 -21.88
CA ALA A 87 0.89 10.85 -22.80
C ALA A 87 -0.20 9.97 -22.17
N VAL A 88 0.18 9.04 -21.27
CA VAL A 88 -0.73 8.06 -20.67
C VAL A 88 -1.14 8.44 -19.25
N LEU A 89 -0.20 8.94 -18.44
CA LEU A 89 -0.41 9.30 -17.03
C LEU A 89 -0.16 10.80 -16.83
N SER A 90 -0.88 11.63 -17.56
CA SER A 90 -0.79 13.09 -17.41
C SER A 90 -1.18 13.53 -16.00
N LEU A 91 -0.67 14.68 -15.55
CA LEU A 91 -1.02 15.22 -14.23
C LEU A 91 -2.52 15.45 -14.06
N GLU A 92 -3.22 15.81 -15.14
CA GLU A 92 -4.68 15.98 -15.12
C GLU A 92 -5.38 14.67 -14.78
N ILE A 93 -4.98 13.57 -15.43
CA ILE A 93 -5.53 12.23 -15.17
C ILE A 93 -5.22 11.81 -13.73
N LEU A 94 -3.97 11.99 -13.28
CA LEU A 94 -3.55 11.65 -11.91
C LEU A 94 -4.30 12.46 -10.86
N ASP A 95 -4.52 13.76 -11.08
CA ASP A 95 -5.31 14.60 -10.20
C ASP A 95 -6.77 14.17 -10.14
N ARG A 96 -7.32 13.71 -11.27
CA ARG A 96 -8.68 13.17 -11.34
C ARG A 96 -8.81 11.86 -10.57
N PHE A 97 -7.83 10.96 -10.64
CA PHE A 97 -7.82 9.76 -9.80
C PHE A 97 -7.85 10.09 -8.32
N TRP A 98 -7.10 11.09 -7.89
CA TRP A 98 -7.15 11.52 -6.49
C TRP A 98 -8.49 12.12 -6.10
N ARG A 99 -9.07 12.98 -6.94
CA ARG A 99 -10.40 13.56 -6.68
C ARG A 99 -11.49 12.50 -6.54
N LEU A 100 -11.39 11.40 -7.28
CA LEU A 100 -12.35 10.28 -7.21
C LEU A 100 -12.10 9.36 -6.00
N SER A 101 -10.89 9.36 -5.45
CA SER A 101 -10.49 8.44 -4.36
C SER A 101 -10.60 9.06 -2.96
N LEU A 102 -10.80 10.38 -2.88
CA LEU A 102 -10.86 11.13 -1.63
C LEU A 102 -12.30 11.54 -1.29
N PRO A 103 -12.60 11.78 0.00
CA PRO A 103 -13.87 12.37 0.41
C PRO A 103 -14.15 13.69 -0.33
N ALA A 104 -15.42 14.05 -0.44
CA ALA A 104 -15.79 15.37 -0.93
C ALA A 104 -15.12 16.45 -0.06
N ASP A 105 -14.67 17.53 -0.70
CA ASP A 105 -13.98 18.68 -0.10
C ASP A 105 -12.57 18.41 0.47
N GLU A 106 -12.07 17.17 0.37
CA GLU A 106 -10.69 16.84 0.74
C GLU A 106 -9.70 17.12 -0.39
N THR A 107 -8.45 17.37 0.01
CA THR A 107 -7.35 17.65 -0.94
C THR A 107 -6.36 16.49 -1.00
N ARG A 108 -5.46 16.54 -1.98
CA ARG A 108 -4.35 15.57 -2.10
C ARG A 108 -3.37 15.60 -0.92
N ASP A 109 -3.52 16.53 0.03
CA ASP A 109 -2.78 16.52 1.29
C ASP A 109 -3.41 15.62 2.37
N HIS A 110 -4.58 15.04 2.10
CA HIS A 110 -5.21 14.03 2.96
C HIS A 110 -4.26 12.84 3.22
N PRO A 111 -4.22 12.25 4.44
CA PRO A 111 -3.25 11.21 4.80
C PRO A 111 -3.22 9.98 3.90
N ILE A 112 -4.37 9.60 3.31
CA ILE A 112 -4.44 8.49 2.35
C ILE A 112 -3.63 8.79 1.08
N ALA A 113 -3.66 10.03 0.61
CA ALA A 113 -2.90 10.44 -0.57
C ALA A 113 -1.45 10.77 -0.23
N LYS A 114 -1.24 11.64 0.77
CA LYS A 114 0.08 12.16 1.16
C LYS A 114 0.71 11.34 2.27
N SER A 115 1.27 10.18 1.94
CA SER A 115 1.83 9.25 2.93
C SER A 115 2.96 9.82 3.81
N PHE A 116 3.63 10.91 3.40
CA PHE A 116 4.69 11.57 4.19
C PHE A 116 4.31 12.93 4.76
N GLY A 117 3.00 13.20 4.90
CA GLY A 117 2.47 14.42 5.52
C GLY A 117 2.70 14.52 7.03
N LEU A 118 2.31 15.63 7.62
CA LEU A 118 2.30 15.83 9.09
C LEU A 118 1.25 14.94 9.76
N MET A 119 0.14 14.68 9.06
CA MET A 119 -1.00 13.89 9.54
C MET A 119 -0.90 12.40 9.18
N SER A 120 0.22 11.98 8.59
CA SER A 120 0.41 10.61 8.09
C SER A 120 1.23 9.81 9.08
N LEU A 121 0.73 8.63 9.42
CA LEU A 121 1.51 7.64 10.17
C LEU A 121 2.73 7.23 9.34
N ARG A 122 3.88 7.09 10.02
CA ARG A 122 5.14 6.76 9.39
C ARG A 122 5.67 5.46 9.96
N LEU A 123 6.35 4.71 9.12
CA LEU A 123 7.22 3.64 9.58
C LEU A 123 8.37 4.28 10.36
N GLY A 124 8.56 3.85 11.60
CA GLY A 124 9.71 4.29 12.40
C GLY A 124 11.01 3.84 11.74
N ALA A 125 12.10 4.59 11.93
CA ALA A 125 13.43 4.08 11.68
C ALA A 125 13.67 2.89 12.63
N GLN A 126 14.01 1.72 12.07
CA GLN A 126 14.52 0.60 12.87
C GLN A 126 15.96 0.86 13.29
#